data_AF-A0A9P5F2V9-F1
#
_entry.id   AF-A0A9P5F2V9-F1
#
_cell.length_a   1.000
_cell.length_b   1.000
_cell.length_c   1.000
_cell.angle_alpha   90.00
_cell.angle_beta   90.00
_cell.angle_gamma   90.00
#
_symmetry.space_group_name_H-M   'P 1'
#
loop_
_entity.id
_entity.type
_entity.pdbx_description
1 polymer ?
#
loop_
_entity_poly.entity_id
_entity_poly.type
_entity_poly.pdbx_seq_one_letter_code
_entity_poly.pdbx_strand_id
1 'polypeptide(L)'
;MWKKNKSKAPPDASPGPSTGSGPISAGPAPPAYTSDPPSSLTDPLENLSISHSPTAVPTEAHCLAHLRLLYAFNRLKTETGYHNGLWNIFDSRAGPQTSATNSKNAAIPDPAESNIDILVKLREKRWAVYIARAVSRYEAWWSSFVPDMLLEKDMLDPDEGRKDRYEGFVRGEGMVWNADMLPPLDVLLVWHAHMLNPRIYLEDCLRYGHAALWAAGMPWAIVNAAIRGPAFEYVVSDACVAHWTSRTNLAWRNEDNPDTKEIKCPSCAATVSVPWTTCGQEEGYQGSHRPGLSGSGLADGHLSQTCPCTFTITHQALRTAKFLADIQVSIKQGHAMPGTILDLQSGMPKHLSSASSSSTSSPIPDQLFPSHLARRGLLSPVLSLLTPKSSTPASMTAVRDVIEETFTGKFADPKNLREVMSRHGHKKVTEFRLSLEGRRQTRKMMSRYWENASLLGIDLVGCVMRQGVFTEKMCKVSFSPRNLSMPNLWTE
;
A
#
# COMPACT_ATOMS: atom_id res chain seq x y z
N MET A 1 -30.03 1.47 22.26
CA MET A 1 -29.82 0.85 23.59
C MET A 1 -28.90 -0.35 23.42
N TRP A 2 -27.61 -0.20 23.71
CA TRP A 2 -26.62 -1.29 23.66
C TRP A 2 -25.92 -1.37 25.01
N LYS A 3 -26.10 -2.48 25.73
CA LYS A 3 -25.43 -2.76 27.01
C LYS A 3 -24.07 -3.41 26.74
N LYS A 4 -23.02 -2.86 27.36
CA LYS A 4 -21.65 -3.42 27.48
C LYS A 4 -21.67 -4.59 28.47
N ASN A 5 -21.11 -5.74 28.09
CA ASN A 5 -20.77 -6.81 29.04
C ASN A 5 -19.26 -6.74 29.38
N LYS A 6 -18.98 -6.64 30.69
CA LYS A 6 -17.65 -6.76 31.31
C LYS A 6 -17.36 -8.25 31.54
N SER A 7 -16.19 -8.74 31.16
CA SER A 7 -15.70 -10.06 31.57
C SER A 7 -15.00 -9.98 32.93
N LYS A 8 -15.39 -10.88 33.84
CA LYS A 8 -14.81 -11.09 35.18
C LYS A 8 -13.53 -11.95 35.11
N ALA A 9 -12.59 -11.68 36.02
CA ALA A 9 -11.44 -12.53 36.33
C ALA A 9 -11.87 -13.78 37.13
N PRO A 10 -11.16 -14.92 37.01
CA PRO A 10 -11.33 -16.08 37.90
C PRO A 10 -10.37 -16.05 39.12
N PRO A 11 -10.69 -16.79 40.20
CA PRO A 11 -10.12 -16.59 41.53
C PRO A 11 -8.97 -17.56 41.90
N ASP A 12 -8.24 -17.16 42.95
CA ASP A 12 -7.19 -17.90 43.66
C ASP A 12 -7.63 -19.27 44.22
N ALA A 13 -6.69 -20.21 44.24
CA ALA A 13 -6.72 -21.40 45.10
C ALA A 13 -5.31 -21.70 45.64
N SER A 14 -5.20 -21.84 46.96
CA SER A 14 -3.96 -22.07 47.76
C SER A 14 -3.69 -23.59 48.00
N PRO A 15 -2.75 -24.05 48.88
CA PRO A 15 -1.47 -24.64 48.49
C PRO A 15 -1.16 -26.06 49.04
N GLY A 16 -0.07 -26.68 48.55
CA GLY A 16 0.73 -27.73 49.23
C GLY A 16 1.06 -28.97 48.37
N PRO A 17 2.06 -29.83 48.72
CA PRO A 17 3.08 -29.73 49.77
C PRO A 17 4.54 -29.79 49.24
N SER A 18 5.45 -29.44 50.15
CA SER A 18 6.92 -29.43 50.06
C SER A 18 7.58 -30.82 49.99
N THR A 19 8.60 -30.98 49.14
CA THR A 19 9.60 -32.04 49.26
C THR A 19 11.00 -31.58 48.81
N GLY A 20 11.96 -31.66 49.74
CA GLY A 20 13.29 -32.25 49.51
C GLY A 20 14.36 -31.44 48.77
N SER A 21 15.19 -30.73 49.53
CA SER A 21 16.51 -30.22 49.12
C SER A 21 17.50 -31.37 48.90
N GLY A 22 18.21 -31.36 47.76
CA GLY A 22 19.35 -32.22 47.45
C GLY A 22 20.34 -31.50 46.51
N PRO A 23 21.65 -31.82 46.54
CA PRO A 23 22.72 -30.89 46.17
C PRO A 23 22.91 -30.75 44.65
N ILE A 24 23.06 -29.50 44.19
CA ILE A 24 23.36 -29.16 42.79
C ILE A 24 24.85 -29.46 42.53
N SER A 25 25.12 -30.47 41.72
CA SER A 25 26.45 -30.76 41.18
C SER A 25 26.83 -29.69 40.15
N ALA A 26 27.97 -29.05 40.34
CA ALA A 26 28.50 -28.05 39.42
C ALA A 26 28.96 -28.71 38.12
N GLY A 27 28.25 -28.45 37.02
CA GLY A 27 28.70 -28.78 35.67
C GLY A 27 29.89 -27.91 35.25
N PRO A 28 30.71 -28.37 34.29
CA PRO A 28 31.95 -27.70 33.91
C PRO A 28 31.66 -26.35 33.26
N ALA A 29 32.52 -25.36 33.54
CA ALA A 29 32.43 -24.02 32.97
C ALA A 29 32.47 -24.06 31.43
N PRO A 30 31.70 -23.19 30.74
CA PRO A 30 31.72 -23.12 29.29
C PRO A 30 33.11 -22.66 28.79
N PRO A 31 33.56 -23.13 27.61
CA PRO A 31 34.86 -22.78 27.07
C PRO A 31 34.95 -21.28 26.78
N ALA A 32 36.14 -20.72 26.98
CA ALA A 32 36.43 -19.32 26.72
C ALA A 32 36.19 -18.95 25.25
N TYR A 33 35.43 -17.89 25.03
CA TYR A 33 35.11 -17.35 23.71
C TYR A 33 36.35 -16.67 23.11
N THR A 34 36.84 -17.18 21.98
CA THR A 34 37.78 -16.44 21.12
C THR A 34 37.02 -15.31 20.42
N SER A 35 37.50 -14.09 20.61
CA SER A 35 36.91 -12.85 20.14
C SER A 35 37.45 -12.47 18.76
N ASP A 36 37.05 -13.18 17.71
CA ASP A 36 37.22 -12.71 16.33
C ASP A 36 36.05 -13.22 15.45
N PRO A 37 35.31 -12.34 14.73
CA PRO A 37 34.24 -12.75 13.84
C PRO A 37 34.81 -13.31 12.52
N PRO A 38 34.38 -14.48 12.03
CA PRO A 38 34.77 -14.92 10.70
C PRO A 38 33.98 -14.14 9.64
N SER A 39 34.72 -13.46 8.76
CA SER A 39 34.25 -12.75 7.56
C SER A 39 33.61 -13.68 6.49
N SER A 40 33.37 -14.96 6.79
CA SER A 40 33.12 -16.01 5.78
C SER A 40 31.64 -16.40 5.58
N LEU A 41 30.70 -15.74 6.24
CA LEU A 41 29.26 -16.05 6.14
C LEU A 41 28.52 -15.28 5.04
N THR A 42 29.15 -14.27 4.43
CA THR A 42 28.53 -13.47 3.36
C THR A 42 28.49 -14.22 2.03
N ASP A 43 29.54 -14.96 1.70
CA ASP A 43 29.68 -15.63 0.40
C ASP A 43 28.62 -16.72 0.14
N PRO A 44 28.19 -17.53 1.13
CA PRO A 44 27.10 -18.51 0.93
C PRO A 44 25.72 -17.84 0.77
N LEU A 45 25.50 -16.69 1.41
CA LEU A 45 24.22 -15.97 1.36
C LEU A 45 24.05 -15.15 0.08
N GLU A 46 25.15 -14.80 -0.60
CA GLU A 46 25.11 -14.13 -1.90
C GLU A 46 24.80 -15.11 -3.05
N ASN A 47 25.30 -16.34 -2.96
CA ASN A 47 25.17 -17.36 -4.01
C ASN A 47 24.09 -18.42 -3.68
N LEU A 48 22.88 -17.97 -3.34
CA LEU A 48 21.76 -18.87 -3.07
C LEU A 48 21.23 -19.51 -4.36
N SER A 49 21.14 -20.84 -4.39
CA SER A 49 20.47 -21.59 -5.47
C SER A 49 18.95 -21.46 -5.34
N ILE A 50 18.38 -20.43 -5.98
CA ILE A 50 16.94 -20.14 -5.96
C ILE A 50 16.33 -20.53 -7.31
N SER A 51 15.33 -21.43 -7.26
CA SER A 51 14.56 -21.82 -8.44
C SER A 51 13.82 -20.61 -9.03
N HIS A 52 13.84 -20.49 -10.36
CA HIS A 52 13.04 -19.51 -11.10
C HIS A 52 11.57 -19.93 -11.24
N SER A 53 11.27 -21.23 -11.06
CA SER A 53 9.91 -21.75 -11.14
C SER A 53 9.18 -21.59 -9.80
N PRO A 54 7.89 -21.17 -9.81
CA PRO A 54 7.09 -21.06 -8.59
C PRO A 54 6.97 -22.42 -7.88
N THR A 55 7.30 -22.47 -6.60
CA THR A 55 7.06 -23.65 -5.75
C THR A 55 5.80 -23.45 -4.90
N ALA A 56 5.11 -24.54 -4.56
CA ALA A 56 3.90 -24.47 -3.72
C ALA A 56 4.18 -23.93 -2.30
N VAL A 57 5.40 -24.15 -1.80
CA VAL A 57 5.89 -23.68 -0.49
C VAL A 57 7.27 -23.05 -0.71
N PRO A 58 7.59 -21.92 -0.06
CA PRO A 58 8.92 -21.32 -0.14
C PRO A 58 10.00 -22.28 0.39
N THR A 59 11.13 -22.36 -0.31
CA THR A 59 12.31 -23.10 0.17
C THR A 59 13.10 -22.25 1.18
N GLU A 60 14.04 -22.87 1.89
CA GLU A 60 14.96 -22.15 2.78
C GLU A 60 15.69 -21.00 2.06
N ALA A 61 16.17 -21.24 0.83
CA ALA A 61 16.82 -20.21 0.01
C ALA A 61 15.90 -19.02 -0.29
N HIS A 62 14.59 -19.26 -0.52
CA HIS A 62 13.61 -18.17 -0.67
C HIS A 62 13.44 -17.37 0.62
N CYS A 63 13.36 -18.06 1.77
CA CYS A 63 13.26 -17.40 3.07
C CYS A 63 14.49 -16.55 3.38
N LEU A 64 15.71 -17.04 3.11
CA LEU A 64 16.95 -16.29 3.29
C LEU A 64 17.01 -15.06 2.38
N ALA A 65 16.67 -15.19 1.09
CA ALA A 65 16.61 -14.06 0.16
C ALA A 65 15.60 -13.01 0.60
N HIS A 66 14.43 -13.43 1.09
CA HIS A 66 13.42 -12.53 1.62
C HIS A 66 13.92 -11.78 2.86
N LEU A 67 14.57 -12.47 3.81
CA LEU A 67 15.16 -11.82 4.98
C LEU A 67 16.22 -10.78 4.58
N ARG A 68 17.09 -11.10 3.61
CA ARG A 68 18.09 -10.17 3.07
C ARG A 68 17.43 -8.91 2.48
N LEU A 69 16.35 -9.08 1.72
CA LEU A 69 15.58 -7.97 1.17
C LEU A 69 14.97 -7.08 2.28
N LEU A 70 14.42 -7.69 3.33
CA LEU A 70 13.88 -6.94 4.46
C LEU A 70 14.96 -6.16 5.22
N TYR A 71 16.17 -6.70 5.37
CA TYR A 71 17.31 -5.97 5.92
C TYR A 71 17.71 -4.76 5.06
N ALA A 72 17.74 -4.93 3.73
CA ALA A 72 18.00 -3.82 2.81
C ALA A 72 16.93 -2.71 2.96
N PHE A 73 15.65 -3.06 3.13
CA PHE A 73 14.59 -2.08 3.41
C PHE A 73 14.75 -1.37 4.75
N ASN A 74 15.18 -2.08 5.80
CA ASN A 74 15.44 -1.46 7.10
C ASN A 74 16.59 -0.46 7.04
N ARG A 75 17.65 -0.83 6.32
CA ARG A 75 18.77 0.05 6.06
C ARG A 75 18.32 1.30 5.31
N LEU A 76 17.55 1.15 4.23
CA LEU A 76 17.02 2.28 3.46
C LEU A 76 16.22 3.26 4.33
N LYS A 77 15.34 2.74 5.20
CA LYS A 77 14.59 3.55 6.17
C LYS A 77 15.53 4.30 7.13
N THR A 78 16.53 3.60 7.66
CA THR A 78 17.52 4.18 8.56
C THR A 78 18.29 5.30 7.85
N GLU A 79 18.91 5.03 6.70
CA GLU A 79 19.68 6.02 5.93
C GLU A 79 18.85 7.26 5.59
N THR A 80 17.62 7.07 5.10
CA THR A 80 16.69 8.16 4.81
C THR A 80 16.40 8.99 6.05
N GLY A 81 16.14 8.33 7.17
CA GLY A 81 15.89 8.98 8.45
C GLY A 81 17.10 9.79 8.92
N TYR A 82 18.33 9.29 8.77
CA TYR A 82 19.54 9.97 9.22
C TYR A 82 20.11 10.99 8.22
N HIS A 83 19.56 11.09 7.01
CA HIS A 83 20.00 12.04 5.99
C HIS A 83 19.61 13.49 6.34
N ASN A 84 20.43 14.17 7.15
CA ASN A 84 20.18 15.52 7.65
C ASN A 84 19.89 16.51 6.51
N GLY A 85 18.83 17.31 6.66
CA GLY A 85 18.48 18.35 5.69
C GLY A 85 17.69 17.89 4.48
N LEU A 86 17.43 16.59 4.31
CA LEU A 86 16.64 16.07 3.20
C LEU A 86 15.23 16.70 3.18
N TRP A 87 14.86 17.31 2.05
CA TRP A 87 13.66 18.17 1.88
C TRP A 87 13.58 19.34 2.86
N ASN A 88 14.73 19.92 3.21
CA ASN A 88 14.87 21.00 4.18
C ASN A 88 14.35 20.61 5.58
N ILE A 89 14.43 19.33 5.95
CA ILE A 89 14.08 18.84 7.28
C ILE A 89 15.38 18.56 8.04
N PHE A 90 15.91 19.59 8.68
CA PHE A 90 17.16 19.55 9.43
C PHE A 90 16.99 19.06 10.88
N ASP A 91 17.97 18.31 11.38
CA ASP A 91 18.07 17.83 12.76
C ASP A 91 18.24 18.99 13.76
N SER A 92 18.82 20.11 13.33
CA SER A 92 18.96 21.34 14.12
C SER A 92 17.62 21.87 14.64
N ARG A 93 16.50 21.54 13.99
CA ARG A 93 15.14 21.87 14.45
C ARG A 93 14.75 21.21 15.77
N ALA A 94 15.43 20.16 16.19
CA ALA A 94 15.18 19.53 17.48
C ALA A 94 15.47 20.49 18.65
N GLY A 95 16.45 21.38 18.47
CA GLY A 95 16.92 22.30 19.51
C GLY A 95 17.43 21.56 20.75
N PRO A 96 17.93 22.31 21.76
CA PRO A 96 18.42 21.70 22.99
C PRO A 96 17.29 21.00 23.76
N GLN A 97 17.64 19.95 24.51
CA GLN A 97 16.73 19.16 25.32
C GLN A 97 16.03 20.05 26.36
N THR A 98 14.71 20.13 26.30
CA THR A 98 13.92 20.79 27.34
C THR A 98 13.72 19.80 28.49
N SER A 99 14.27 20.09 29.66
CA SER A 99 14.14 19.25 30.87
C SER A 99 12.68 19.12 31.31
N ALA A 100 12.02 18.07 30.85
CA ALA A 100 10.71 17.67 31.35
C ALA A 100 10.88 16.70 32.53
N THR A 101 11.27 17.18 33.71
CA THR A 101 10.91 16.54 35.00
C THR A 101 11.11 17.49 36.18
N ASN A 102 10.06 17.67 36.97
CA ASN A 102 10.14 18.11 38.37
C ASN A 102 10.78 16.99 39.23
N SER A 103 12.02 16.63 38.94
CA SER A 103 12.79 15.67 39.76
C SER A 103 14.01 16.39 40.31
N LYS A 104 14.03 16.56 41.64
CA LYS A 104 15.04 17.30 42.41
C LYS A 104 16.48 16.76 42.29
N ASN A 105 16.75 15.78 41.43
CA ASN A 105 18.06 15.16 41.21
C ASN A 105 18.38 14.96 39.71
N ALA A 106 17.96 15.86 38.81
CA ALA A 106 18.43 15.81 37.42
C ALA A 106 19.82 16.47 37.34
N ALA A 107 20.82 15.71 36.91
CA ALA A 107 22.10 16.26 36.47
C ALA A 107 21.85 17.36 35.43
N ILE A 108 22.65 18.43 35.46
CA ILE A 108 22.58 19.53 34.50
C ILE A 108 22.66 18.92 33.09
N PRO A 109 21.61 18.99 32.25
CA PRO A 109 21.70 18.54 30.87
C PRO A 109 22.71 19.43 30.16
N ASP A 110 23.65 18.82 29.44
CA ASP A 110 24.59 19.56 28.61
C ASP A 110 23.78 20.36 27.56
N PRO A 111 23.92 21.70 27.47
CA PRO A 111 23.10 22.55 26.59
C PRO A 111 23.22 22.25 25.08
N ALA A 112 24.05 21.28 24.69
CA ALA A 112 24.28 20.84 23.32
C ALA A 112 23.46 19.61 22.89
N GLU A 113 22.77 18.91 23.79
CA GLU A 113 22.05 17.68 23.40
C GLU A 113 20.68 17.98 22.77
N SER A 114 20.51 17.54 21.51
CA SER A 114 19.27 17.67 20.76
C SER A 114 18.10 16.92 21.41
N ASN A 115 16.89 17.50 21.38
CA ASN A 115 15.69 16.81 21.87
C ASN A 115 15.41 15.54 21.04
N ILE A 116 15.67 14.37 21.65
CA ILE A 116 15.58 13.05 21.02
C ILE A 116 14.19 12.78 20.44
N ASP A 117 13.12 13.13 21.16
CA ASP A 117 11.74 12.90 20.70
C ASP A 117 11.43 13.70 19.42
N ILE A 118 11.96 14.92 19.33
CA ILE A 118 11.79 15.76 18.14
C ILE A 118 12.65 15.22 16.99
N LEU A 119 13.88 14.77 17.25
CA LEU A 119 14.71 14.12 16.25
C LEU A 119 13.99 12.91 15.64
N VAL A 120 13.43 12.02 16.46
CA VAL A 120 12.67 10.86 15.96
C VAL A 120 11.55 11.30 15.02
N LYS A 121 10.75 12.31 15.41
CA LYS A 121 9.67 12.84 14.57
C LYS A 121 10.18 13.45 13.25
N LEU A 122 11.33 14.12 13.24
CA LEU A 122 11.94 14.66 12.03
C LEU A 122 12.40 13.54 11.08
N ARG A 123 12.96 12.45 11.62
CA ARG A 123 13.36 11.26 10.86
C ARG A 123 12.15 10.53 10.29
N GLU A 124 11.11 10.33 11.10
CA GLU A 124 9.83 9.76 10.65
C GLU A 124 9.18 10.62 9.58
N LYS A 125 9.28 11.95 9.68
CA LYS A 125 8.75 12.85 8.66
C LYS A 125 9.48 12.71 7.33
N ARG A 126 10.81 12.68 7.32
CA ARG A 126 11.60 12.40 6.11
C ARG A 126 11.19 11.05 5.50
N TRP A 127 11.07 10.02 6.32
CA TRP A 127 10.64 8.71 5.86
C TRP A 127 9.24 8.72 5.23
N ALA A 128 8.28 9.44 5.81
CA ALA A 128 6.95 9.58 5.24
C ALA A 128 6.96 10.28 3.87
N VAL A 129 7.78 11.32 3.70
CA VAL A 129 7.97 11.99 2.41
C VAL A 129 8.62 11.06 1.38
N TYR A 130 9.64 10.32 1.80
CA TYR A 130 10.32 9.33 0.97
C TYR A 130 9.36 8.26 0.44
N ILE A 131 8.51 7.70 1.30
CA ILE A 131 7.52 6.68 0.91
C ILE A 131 6.50 7.24 -0.08
N ALA A 132 5.97 8.44 0.17
CA ALA A 132 5.00 9.04 -0.75
C ALA A 132 5.59 9.21 -2.17
N ARG A 133 6.87 9.60 -2.25
CA ARG A 133 7.63 9.66 -3.50
C ARG A 133 7.85 8.27 -4.10
N ALA A 134 8.23 7.28 -3.29
CA ALA A 134 8.46 5.91 -3.72
C ALA A 134 7.19 5.26 -4.32
N VAL A 135 6.03 5.50 -3.71
CA VAL A 135 4.73 5.03 -4.24
C VAL A 135 4.44 5.64 -5.60
N SER A 136 4.69 6.94 -5.77
CA SER A 136 4.55 7.59 -7.09
C SER A 136 5.53 7.06 -8.12
N ARG A 137 6.76 6.70 -7.72
CA ARG A 137 7.75 6.07 -8.61
C ARG A 137 7.31 4.66 -9.01
N TYR A 138 6.75 3.90 -8.07
CA TYR A 138 6.15 2.59 -8.34
C TYR A 138 4.93 2.68 -9.27
N GLU A 139 4.07 3.69 -9.13
CA GLU A 139 2.97 3.95 -10.06
C GLU A 139 3.45 4.24 -11.49
N ALA A 140 4.53 5.01 -11.64
CA ALA A 140 5.12 5.28 -12.94
C ALA A 140 5.72 4.01 -13.56
N TRP A 141 6.40 3.19 -12.74
CA TRP A 141 6.90 1.88 -13.17
C TRP A 141 5.78 0.92 -13.56
N TRP A 142 4.72 0.82 -12.76
CA TRP A 142 3.52 0.03 -13.09
C TRP A 142 2.89 0.51 -14.40
N SER A 143 2.80 1.83 -14.61
CA SER A 143 2.23 2.41 -15.82
C SER A 143 3.14 2.29 -17.06
N SER A 144 4.39 1.87 -16.89
CA SER A 144 5.32 1.65 -18.00
C SER A 144 5.11 0.32 -18.72
N PHE A 145 4.41 -0.63 -18.09
CA PHE A 145 3.95 -1.85 -18.76
C PHE A 145 2.80 -1.51 -19.68
N VAL A 146 2.79 -2.07 -20.89
CA VAL A 146 1.68 -1.87 -21.84
C VAL A 146 0.41 -2.48 -21.21
N PRO A 147 -0.60 -1.66 -20.86
CA PRO A 147 -1.78 -2.16 -20.19
C PRO A 147 -2.68 -2.86 -21.19
N ASP A 148 -3.23 -4.00 -20.78
CA ASP A 148 -4.20 -4.74 -21.54
C ASP A 148 -5.49 -4.89 -20.72
N MET A 149 -6.21 -3.78 -20.62
CA MET A 149 -7.25 -3.57 -19.61
C MET A 149 -8.37 -4.61 -19.68
N LEU A 150 -8.79 -5.10 -18.51
CA LEU A 150 -9.93 -6.01 -18.38
C LEU A 150 -11.23 -5.26 -18.65
N LEU A 151 -12.05 -5.82 -19.53
CA LEU A 151 -13.36 -5.29 -19.86
C LEU A 151 -14.43 -6.04 -19.06
N GLU A 152 -15.53 -5.35 -18.71
CA GLU A 152 -16.67 -6.00 -18.05
C GLU A 152 -17.25 -7.13 -18.90
N LYS A 153 -17.20 -7.01 -20.23
CA LYS A 153 -17.63 -8.07 -21.15
C LYS A 153 -16.79 -9.34 -21.04
N ASP A 154 -15.50 -9.22 -20.71
CA ASP A 154 -14.60 -10.37 -20.55
C ASP A 154 -15.00 -11.24 -19.35
N MET A 155 -15.74 -10.67 -18.40
CA MET A 155 -16.23 -11.36 -17.20
C MET A 155 -17.57 -12.09 -17.41
N LEU A 156 -18.27 -11.80 -18.50
CA LEU A 156 -19.64 -12.25 -18.79
C LEU A 156 -19.72 -13.17 -20.01
N ASP A 157 -19.22 -12.68 -21.14
CA ASP A 157 -19.26 -13.34 -22.44
C ASP A 157 -18.05 -12.85 -23.25
N PRO A 158 -16.84 -13.36 -22.91
CA PRO A 158 -15.61 -12.94 -23.56
C PRO A 158 -15.59 -13.34 -25.04
N ASP A 159 -15.11 -12.43 -25.90
CA ASP A 159 -14.76 -12.79 -27.29
C ASP A 159 -13.77 -13.97 -27.28
N GLU A 160 -13.75 -14.82 -28.32
CA GLU A 160 -12.87 -16.02 -28.38
C GLU A 160 -11.40 -15.73 -28.04
N GLY A 161 -10.84 -14.64 -28.57
CA GLY A 161 -9.44 -14.23 -28.30
C GLY A 161 -9.20 -13.56 -26.94
N ARG A 162 -10.24 -13.46 -26.09
CA ARG A 162 -10.20 -12.76 -24.79
C ARG A 162 -10.57 -13.67 -23.60
N LYS A 163 -10.92 -14.93 -23.83
CA LYS A 163 -11.34 -15.90 -22.79
C LYS A 163 -10.33 -16.06 -21.65
N ASP A 164 -9.03 -16.12 -21.97
CA ASP A 164 -8.00 -16.33 -20.96
C ASP A 164 -7.64 -15.09 -20.13
N ARG A 165 -8.26 -13.93 -20.39
CA ARG A 165 -7.96 -12.68 -19.68
C ARG A 165 -8.57 -12.59 -18.28
N TYR A 166 -9.54 -13.45 -17.98
CA TYR A 166 -10.24 -13.45 -16.70
C TYR A 166 -10.07 -14.77 -15.97
N GLU A 167 -10.80 -15.84 -16.34
CA GLU A 167 -10.66 -17.14 -15.66
C GLU A 167 -9.32 -17.82 -15.96
N GLY A 168 -8.80 -17.68 -17.17
CA GLY A 168 -7.52 -18.24 -17.58
C GLY A 168 -6.30 -17.47 -17.10
N PHE A 169 -6.49 -16.28 -16.53
CA PHE A 169 -5.41 -15.33 -16.23
C PHE A 169 -4.30 -15.93 -15.37
N VAL A 170 -4.69 -16.72 -14.35
CA VAL A 170 -3.77 -17.34 -13.40
C VAL A 170 -2.93 -18.47 -13.98
N ARG A 171 -3.23 -18.90 -15.21
CA ARG A 171 -2.51 -19.97 -15.94
C ARG A 171 -1.46 -19.42 -16.92
N GLY A 172 -1.31 -18.10 -17.01
CA GLY A 172 -0.34 -17.48 -17.92
C GLY A 172 1.11 -17.81 -17.58
N GLU A 173 1.98 -17.69 -18.58
CA GLU A 173 3.43 -17.84 -18.39
C GLU A 173 4.03 -16.60 -17.73
N GLY A 174 4.96 -16.82 -16.80
CA GLY A 174 5.69 -15.75 -16.11
C GLY A 174 6.65 -15.03 -17.05
N MET A 175 6.78 -13.71 -16.89
CA MET A 175 7.83 -12.96 -17.57
C MET A 175 9.21 -13.41 -17.11
N VAL A 176 10.16 -13.45 -18.05
CA VAL A 176 11.56 -13.75 -17.75
C VAL A 176 12.25 -12.48 -17.29
N TRP A 177 12.81 -12.51 -16.08
CA TRP A 177 13.56 -11.41 -15.50
C TRP A 177 15.04 -11.49 -15.85
N ASN A 178 15.66 -10.32 -16.02
CA ASN A 178 17.11 -10.15 -16.02
C ASN A 178 17.50 -9.04 -15.04
N ALA A 179 18.80 -8.90 -14.74
CA ALA A 179 19.31 -7.94 -13.77
C ALA A 179 19.02 -6.48 -14.13
N ASP A 180 18.99 -6.14 -15.43
CA ASP A 180 18.76 -4.77 -15.89
C ASP A 180 17.28 -4.34 -15.79
N MET A 181 16.37 -5.28 -15.57
CA MET A 181 14.95 -5.03 -15.37
C MET A 181 14.57 -4.68 -13.92
N LEU A 182 15.49 -4.86 -12.97
CA LEU A 182 15.20 -4.60 -11.57
C LEU A 182 14.88 -3.11 -11.32
N PRO A 183 13.82 -2.80 -10.56
CA PRO A 183 13.56 -1.42 -10.17
C PRO A 183 14.46 -0.99 -9.00
N PRO A 184 14.62 0.32 -8.75
CA PRO A 184 15.25 0.86 -7.55
C PRO A 184 14.69 0.26 -6.26
N LEU A 185 15.50 0.22 -5.19
CA LEU A 185 15.14 -0.41 -3.92
C LEU A 185 13.86 0.17 -3.29
N ASP A 186 13.60 1.46 -3.46
CA ASP A 186 12.37 2.09 -2.95
C ASP A 186 11.12 1.63 -3.71
N VAL A 187 11.23 1.41 -5.00
CA VAL A 187 10.14 0.87 -5.83
C VAL A 187 9.94 -0.62 -5.56
N LEU A 188 11.02 -1.38 -5.34
CA LEU A 188 10.97 -2.77 -4.90
C LEU A 188 10.30 -2.90 -3.52
N LEU A 189 10.53 -1.96 -2.61
CA LEU A 189 9.85 -1.85 -1.31
C LEU A 189 8.33 -1.70 -1.48
N VAL A 190 7.88 -0.80 -2.36
CA VAL A 190 6.45 -0.62 -2.63
C VAL A 190 5.85 -1.86 -3.30
N TRP A 191 6.54 -2.44 -4.27
CA TRP A 191 6.09 -3.64 -4.97
C TRP A 191 5.90 -4.82 -4.01
N HIS A 192 6.88 -5.04 -3.12
CA HIS A 192 6.78 -6.05 -2.07
C HIS A 192 5.55 -5.79 -1.16
N ALA A 193 5.34 -4.56 -0.68
CA ALA A 193 4.20 -4.21 0.15
C ALA A 193 2.85 -4.45 -0.57
N HIS A 194 2.82 -4.24 -1.89
CA HIS A 194 1.66 -4.53 -2.72
C HIS A 194 1.38 -6.04 -2.79
N MET A 195 2.41 -6.86 -3.03
CA MET A 195 2.31 -8.32 -3.09
C MET A 195 1.86 -8.96 -1.76
N LEU A 196 2.14 -8.33 -0.62
CA LEU A 196 1.63 -8.76 0.70
C LEU A 196 0.10 -8.65 0.83
N ASN A 197 -0.59 -8.08 -0.16
CA ASN A 197 -2.04 -8.02 -0.26
C ASN A 197 -2.51 -8.84 -1.47
N PRO A 198 -2.38 -10.18 -1.46
CA PRO A 198 -2.39 -11.02 -2.66
C PRO A 198 -3.67 -10.91 -3.48
N ARG A 199 -4.84 -10.76 -2.84
CA ARG A 199 -6.12 -10.58 -3.56
C ARG A 199 -6.21 -9.22 -4.26
N ILE A 200 -5.61 -8.19 -3.68
CA ILE A 200 -5.58 -6.84 -4.30
C ILE A 200 -4.57 -6.83 -5.43
N TYR A 201 -3.38 -7.39 -5.18
CA TYR A 201 -2.36 -7.55 -6.20
C TYR A 201 -2.87 -8.35 -7.41
N LEU A 202 -3.58 -9.45 -7.17
CA LEU A 202 -4.25 -10.24 -8.22
C LEU A 202 -5.27 -9.41 -8.99
N GLU A 203 -6.15 -8.69 -8.28
CA GLU A 203 -7.19 -7.86 -8.88
C GLU A 203 -6.61 -6.76 -9.78
N ASP A 204 -5.54 -6.08 -9.32
CA ASP A 204 -4.85 -5.06 -10.08
C ASP A 204 -4.11 -5.67 -11.28
N CYS A 205 -3.43 -6.81 -11.12
CA CYS A 205 -2.80 -7.51 -12.24
C CYS A 205 -3.84 -7.93 -13.30
N LEU A 206 -4.97 -8.49 -12.88
CA LEU A 206 -6.11 -8.83 -13.76
C LEU A 206 -6.60 -7.59 -14.50
N ARG A 207 -6.87 -6.51 -13.76
CA ARG A 207 -7.44 -5.28 -14.30
C ARG A 207 -6.56 -4.63 -15.36
N TYR A 208 -5.24 -4.64 -15.16
CA TYR A 208 -4.26 -4.05 -16.08
C TYR A 208 -3.69 -5.05 -17.10
N GLY A 209 -4.12 -6.32 -17.07
CA GLY A 209 -3.64 -7.35 -18.00
C GLY A 209 -2.18 -7.80 -17.74
N HIS A 210 -1.69 -7.65 -16.52
CA HIS A 210 -0.30 -7.99 -16.16
C HIS A 210 -0.14 -9.47 -15.75
N ALA A 211 -0.63 -10.39 -16.59
CA ALA A 211 -0.58 -11.84 -16.33
C ALA A 211 0.85 -12.35 -16.15
N ALA A 212 1.76 -11.91 -17.01
CA ALA A 212 3.16 -12.34 -16.96
C ALA A 212 3.88 -11.84 -15.70
N LEU A 213 3.53 -10.64 -15.21
CA LEU A 213 4.07 -10.10 -13.95
C LEU A 213 3.52 -10.86 -12.74
N TRP A 214 2.21 -11.17 -12.75
CA TRP A 214 1.58 -11.98 -11.71
C TRP A 214 2.21 -13.38 -11.63
N ALA A 215 2.31 -14.07 -12.78
CA ALA A 215 2.81 -15.44 -12.86
C ALA A 215 4.30 -15.56 -12.53
N ALA A 216 5.12 -14.55 -12.85
CA ALA A 216 6.54 -14.55 -12.51
C ALA A 216 6.81 -14.38 -11.01
N GLY A 217 5.92 -13.69 -10.28
CA GLY A 217 6.15 -13.33 -8.89
C GLY A 217 7.39 -12.44 -8.69
N MET A 218 7.95 -12.49 -7.48
CA MET A 218 9.17 -11.74 -7.14
C MET A 218 10.39 -12.46 -7.72
N PRO A 219 11.28 -11.81 -8.49
CA PRO A 219 12.49 -12.41 -9.05
C PRO A 219 13.58 -12.61 -8.00
N TRP A 220 13.35 -13.52 -7.05
CA TRP A 220 14.16 -13.72 -5.85
C TRP A 220 15.64 -13.96 -6.13
N ALA A 221 15.99 -14.75 -7.14
CA ALA A 221 17.38 -15.03 -7.50
C ALA A 221 18.15 -13.74 -7.86
N ILE A 222 17.54 -12.89 -8.71
CA ILE A 222 18.16 -11.66 -9.21
C ILE A 222 18.15 -10.58 -8.13
N VAL A 223 17.08 -10.49 -7.35
CA VAL A 223 17.00 -9.61 -6.19
C VAL A 223 18.07 -9.96 -5.15
N ASN A 224 18.27 -11.24 -4.86
CA ASN A 224 19.31 -11.68 -3.93
C ASN A 224 20.71 -11.30 -4.40
N ALA A 225 21.01 -11.54 -5.69
CA ALA A 225 22.30 -11.21 -6.29
C ALA A 225 22.60 -9.69 -6.33
N ALA A 226 21.55 -8.86 -6.34
CA ALA A 226 21.67 -7.41 -6.26
C ALA A 226 21.92 -6.89 -4.83
N ILE A 227 21.69 -7.69 -3.79
CA ILE A 227 21.95 -7.32 -2.39
C ILE A 227 23.30 -7.88 -1.99
N ARG A 228 24.29 -7.02 -1.69
CA ARG A 228 25.69 -7.40 -1.47
C ARG A 228 26.24 -6.98 -0.12
N GLY A 229 27.24 -7.73 0.34
CA GLY A 229 28.02 -7.46 1.52
C GLY A 229 27.25 -7.62 2.83
N PRO A 230 27.95 -7.47 3.97
CA PRO A 230 27.34 -7.57 5.30
C PRO A 230 26.40 -6.41 5.63
N ALA A 231 26.49 -5.31 4.89
CA ALA A 231 25.63 -4.14 5.02
C ALA A 231 24.34 -4.22 4.18
N PHE A 232 24.10 -5.32 3.45
CA PHE A 232 22.93 -5.52 2.59
C PHE A 232 22.72 -4.36 1.59
N GLU A 233 23.81 -3.95 0.94
CA GLU A 233 23.80 -2.86 -0.04
C GLU A 233 23.06 -3.30 -1.30
N TYR A 234 22.16 -2.47 -1.83
CA TYR A 234 21.50 -2.76 -3.10
C TYR A 234 22.33 -2.18 -4.25
N VAL A 235 23.05 -3.06 -4.95
CA VAL A 235 24.01 -2.71 -6.01
C VAL A 235 23.58 -3.33 -7.33
N VAL A 236 23.42 -2.50 -8.36
CA VAL A 236 23.02 -2.89 -9.72
C VAL A 236 24.02 -2.36 -10.75
N SER A 237 23.89 -2.82 -12.00
CA SER A 237 24.68 -2.32 -13.14
C SER A 237 24.26 -0.91 -13.57
N ASP A 238 25.15 -0.18 -14.24
CA ASP A 238 24.80 1.08 -14.91
C ASP A 238 23.75 0.88 -16.02
N ALA A 239 23.73 -0.31 -16.65
CA ALA A 239 22.72 -0.69 -17.62
C ALA A 239 21.31 -0.78 -16.99
N CYS A 240 21.20 -1.33 -15.77
CA CYS A 240 19.95 -1.35 -15.00
C CYS A 240 19.45 0.07 -14.70
N VAL A 241 20.37 0.94 -14.25
CA VAL A 241 20.09 2.35 -13.97
C VAL A 241 19.59 3.09 -15.22
N ALA A 242 20.27 2.90 -16.36
CA ALA A 242 19.88 3.49 -17.64
C ALA A 242 18.53 2.96 -18.13
N HIS A 243 18.30 1.65 -18.01
CA HIS A 243 17.05 1.01 -18.40
C HIS A 243 15.86 1.55 -17.59
N TRP A 244 15.98 1.66 -16.26
CA TRP A 244 14.98 2.30 -15.40
C TRP A 244 14.67 3.73 -15.86
N THR A 245 15.70 4.54 -16.07
CA THR A 245 15.57 5.95 -16.44
C THR A 245 14.86 6.09 -17.78
N SER A 246 15.27 5.29 -18.78
CA SER A 246 14.64 5.29 -20.12
C SER A 246 13.17 4.87 -20.09
N ARG A 247 12.81 3.93 -19.20
CA ARG A 247 11.46 3.38 -19.10
C ARG A 247 10.49 4.29 -18.35
N THR A 248 10.97 5.00 -17.32
CA THR A 248 10.11 5.75 -16.39
C THR A 248 10.24 7.26 -16.50
N ASN A 249 11.30 7.76 -17.14
CA ASN A 249 11.70 9.18 -17.12
C ASN A 249 11.91 9.73 -15.69
N LEU A 250 12.27 8.87 -14.74
CA LEU A 250 12.54 9.23 -13.35
C LEU A 250 14.00 8.92 -13.02
N ALA A 251 14.60 9.71 -12.13
CA ALA A 251 15.94 9.45 -11.64
C ALA A 251 16.02 8.09 -10.94
N TRP A 252 17.19 7.46 -10.91
CA TRP A 252 17.36 6.19 -10.21
C TRP A 252 17.16 6.34 -8.70
N ARG A 253 17.75 7.38 -8.10
CA ARG A 253 17.53 7.68 -6.69
C ARG A 253 16.25 8.48 -6.50
N ASN A 254 15.59 8.24 -5.38
CA ASN A 254 14.36 8.94 -5.03
C ASN A 254 14.63 10.43 -4.79
N GLU A 255 15.74 10.76 -4.14
CA GLU A 255 16.07 12.15 -3.75
C GLU A 255 16.35 13.04 -4.96
N ASP A 256 16.85 12.46 -6.05
CA ASP A 256 17.24 13.19 -7.27
C ASP A 256 16.03 13.64 -8.12
N ASN A 257 14.82 13.15 -7.82
CA ASN A 257 13.60 13.64 -8.48
C ASN A 257 13.21 15.05 -7.99
N PRO A 258 12.45 15.83 -8.78
CA PRO A 258 11.99 17.15 -8.37
C PRO A 258 11.18 17.15 -7.05
N ASP A 259 11.30 18.23 -6.29
CA ASP A 259 10.57 18.45 -5.03
C ASP A 259 9.09 18.79 -5.20
N THR A 260 8.66 18.93 -6.45
CA THR A 260 7.27 19.11 -6.84
C THR A 260 6.81 18.00 -7.78
N LYS A 261 5.53 17.63 -7.70
CA LYS A 261 4.87 16.74 -8.65
C LYS A 261 3.76 17.48 -9.38
N GLU A 262 3.69 17.29 -10.68
CA GLU A 262 2.58 17.78 -11.49
C GLU A 262 1.34 16.91 -11.29
N ILE A 263 0.21 17.53 -10.98
CA ILE A 263 -1.09 16.87 -10.86
C ILE A 263 -2.15 17.61 -11.67
N LYS A 264 -3.12 16.88 -12.22
CA LYS A 264 -4.27 17.48 -12.91
C LYS A 264 -5.33 17.90 -11.90
N CYS A 265 -5.81 19.12 -12.01
CA CYS A 265 -6.93 19.59 -11.21
C CYS A 265 -8.19 18.74 -11.49
N PRO A 266 -8.84 18.16 -10.47
CA PRO A 266 -10.07 17.39 -10.66
C PRO A 266 -11.23 18.15 -11.31
N SER A 267 -11.21 19.48 -11.22
CA SER A 267 -12.30 20.34 -11.68
C SER A 267 -12.13 20.81 -13.12
N CYS A 268 -10.97 21.40 -13.45
CA CYS A 268 -10.73 22.00 -14.76
C CYS A 268 -9.67 21.26 -15.61
N ALA A 269 -9.11 20.17 -15.10
CA ALA A 269 -8.03 19.38 -15.70
C ALA A 269 -6.69 20.13 -15.94
N ALA A 270 -6.56 21.39 -15.53
CA ALA A 270 -5.31 22.13 -15.61
C ALA A 270 -4.22 21.46 -14.75
N THR A 271 -2.99 21.42 -15.26
CA THR A 271 -1.83 20.92 -14.53
C THR A 271 -1.39 21.93 -13.48
N VAL A 272 -1.21 21.47 -12.24
CA VAL A 272 -0.72 22.26 -11.11
C VAL A 272 0.52 21.57 -10.56
N SER A 273 1.59 22.34 -10.35
CA SER A 273 2.80 21.86 -9.68
C SER A 273 2.61 21.93 -8.17
N VAL A 274 2.75 20.80 -7.47
CA VAL A 274 2.50 20.70 -6.03
C VAL A 274 3.73 20.16 -5.31
N PRO A 275 4.23 20.81 -4.25
CA PRO A 275 5.35 20.31 -3.47
C PRO A 275 5.02 18.99 -2.78
N TRP A 276 6.02 18.11 -2.66
CA TRP A 276 5.91 16.89 -1.87
C TRP A 276 5.65 17.19 -0.41
N THR A 277 6.32 18.18 0.16
CA THR A 277 6.06 18.63 1.53
C THR A 277 6.26 20.12 1.66
N THR A 278 5.50 20.76 2.54
CA THR A 278 5.72 22.15 2.97
C THR A 278 6.33 22.24 4.37
N CYS A 279 6.76 21.11 4.94
CA CYS A 279 7.38 21.06 6.27
C CYS A 279 8.85 21.47 6.27
N GLY A 280 9.47 21.61 5.10
CA GLY A 280 10.87 22.01 4.94
C GLY A 280 11.11 23.47 5.33
N GLN A 281 12.27 23.74 5.93
CA GLN A 281 12.73 25.06 6.33
C GLN A 281 14.24 25.21 6.15
N GLU A 282 14.69 26.44 5.91
CA GLU A 282 16.11 26.75 5.87
C GLU A 282 16.82 26.35 7.17
N GLU A 283 18.07 25.93 7.03
CA GLU A 283 18.89 25.55 8.17
C GLU A 283 19.11 26.76 9.09
N GLY A 284 18.87 26.58 10.39
CA GLY A 284 19.03 27.64 11.37
C GLY A 284 17.90 28.68 11.40
N TYR A 285 16.72 28.38 10.84
CA TYR A 285 15.51 29.21 10.94
C TYR A 285 15.32 29.84 12.34
N GLN A 286 15.40 31.17 12.42
CA GLN A 286 15.33 31.98 13.65
C GLN A 286 13.91 32.53 13.94
N GLY A 287 12.87 31.92 13.37
CA GLY A 287 11.50 32.42 13.57
C GLY A 287 11.03 32.32 15.02
N SER A 288 10.08 33.18 15.39
CA SER A 288 9.55 33.30 16.76
C SER A 288 8.81 32.06 17.27
N HIS A 289 8.37 31.17 16.38
CA HIS A 289 7.67 29.92 16.73
C HIS A 289 8.36 28.71 16.08
N ARG A 290 8.49 27.62 16.85
CA ARG A 290 8.89 26.32 16.31
C ARG A 290 7.76 25.80 15.41
N PRO A 291 7.96 25.70 14.10
CA PRO A 291 6.93 25.27 13.18
C PRO A 291 6.77 23.76 13.27
N GLY A 292 5.51 23.33 13.32
CA GLY A 292 5.16 21.91 13.42
C GLY A 292 5.57 21.09 12.19
N LEU A 293 5.29 19.79 12.25
CA LEU A 293 5.47 18.85 11.14
C LEU A 293 4.17 18.60 10.36
N SER A 294 3.22 19.53 10.50
CA SER A 294 1.94 19.55 9.79
C SER A 294 2.08 20.45 8.56
N GLY A 295 2.25 19.85 7.39
CA GLY A 295 2.30 20.56 6.11
C GLY A 295 1.07 20.34 5.24
N SER A 296 1.08 20.92 4.05
CA SER A 296 0.00 20.89 3.06
C SER A 296 0.44 20.42 1.66
N GLY A 297 1.61 19.79 1.55
CA GLY A 297 2.09 19.11 0.35
C GLY A 297 1.47 17.72 0.12
N LEU A 298 1.85 17.06 -0.97
CA LEU A 298 1.32 15.75 -1.37
C LEU A 298 1.63 14.63 -0.36
N ALA A 299 2.81 14.65 0.26
CA ALA A 299 3.22 13.71 1.30
C ALA A 299 2.83 14.15 2.71
N ASP A 300 2.11 15.27 2.85
CA ASP A 300 1.62 15.76 4.13
C ASP A 300 0.19 15.30 4.38
N GLY A 301 -0.22 15.28 5.66
CA GLY A 301 -1.54 14.79 6.07
C GLY A 301 -2.72 15.66 5.61
N HIS A 302 -2.46 16.94 5.30
CA HIS A 302 -3.49 17.93 4.97
C HIS A 302 -3.19 18.65 3.65
N LEU A 303 -3.02 17.88 2.57
CA LEU A 303 -2.89 18.44 1.22
C LEU A 303 -3.95 19.53 0.98
N SER A 304 -3.47 20.72 0.66
CA SER A 304 -4.31 21.88 0.34
C SER A 304 -3.60 22.73 -0.69
N GLN A 305 -4.06 22.64 -1.94
CA GLN A 305 -3.49 23.37 -3.06
C GLN A 305 -4.59 24.03 -3.89
N THR A 306 -4.50 25.33 -4.10
CA THR A 306 -5.52 26.08 -4.85
C THR A 306 -5.15 26.14 -6.32
N CYS A 307 -6.03 25.63 -7.17
CA CYS A 307 -5.91 25.75 -8.62
C CYS A 307 -6.34 27.15 -9.09
N PRO A 308 -5.83 27.67 -10.23
CA PRO A 308 -6.31 28.93 -10.81
C PRO A 308 -7.83 28.98 -11.07
N CYS A 309 -8.50 27.83 -11.24
CA CYS A 309 -9.97 27.77 -11.33
C CYS A 309 -10.68 27.91 -9.98
N THR A 310 -9.96 28.25 -8.91
CA THR A 310 -10.41 28.38 -7.50
C THR A 310 -10.78 27.08 -6.79
N PHE A 311 -10.63 25.93 -7.44
CA PHE A 311 -10.82 24.63 -6.79
C PHE A 311 -9.66 24.31 -5.85
N THR A 312 -9.96 23.92 -4.61
CA THR A 312 -8.96 23.45 -3.65
C THR A 312 -8.75 21.95 -3.79
N ILE A 313 -7.57 21.56 -4.24
CA ILE A 313 -7.14 20.17 -4.36
C ILE A 313 -6.75 19.66 -2.97
N THR A 314 -7.43 18.60 -2.54
CA THR A 314 -7.16 17.89 -1.28
C THR A 314 -7.04 16.39 -1.54
N HIS A 315 -6.52 15.64 -0.57
CA HIS A 315 -6.47 14.16 -0.66
C HIS A 315 -7.87 13.56 -0.90
N GLN A 316 -8.90 14.12 -0.25
CA GLN A 316 -10.28 13.65 -0.43
C GLN A 316 -10.79 13.94 -1.84
N ALA A 317 -10.50 15.12 -2.37
CA ALA A 317 -10.87 15.48 -3.74
C ALA A 317 -10.19 14.58 -4.78
N LEU A 318 -8.91 14.22 -4.59
CA LEU A 318 -8.18 13.30 -5.47
C LEU A 318 -8.79 11.89 -5.47
N ARG A 319 -9.24 11.39 -4.32
CA ARG A 319 -9.95 10.09 -4.20
C ARG A 319 -11.28 10.12 -4.96
N THR A 320 -12.06 11.18 -4.81
CA THR A 320 -13.30 11.38 -5.56
C THR A 320 -13.04 11.52 -7.07
N ALA A 321 -11.96 12.21 -7.45
CA ALA A 321 -11.52 12.34 -8.84
C ALA A 321 -11.15 11.00 -9.46
N LYS A 322 -10.43 10.15 -8.72
CA LYS A 322 -10.14 8.76 -9.14
C LYS A 322 -11.44 7.99 -9.40
N PHE A 323 -12.41 8.06 -8.49
CA PHE A 323 -13.70 7.39 -8.66
C PHE A 323 -14.44 7.89 -9.90
N LEU A 324 -14.47 9.21 -10.13
CA LEU A 324 -15.06 9.81 -11.32
C LEU A 324 -14.36 9.33 -12.60
N ALA A 325 -13.03 9.30 -12.62
CA ALA A 325 -12.24 8.85 -13.77
C ALA A 325 -12.53 7.37 -14.09
N ASP A 326 -12.58 6.52 -13.08
CA ASP A 326 -12.93 5.09 -13.24
C ASP A 326 -14.36 4.91 -13.78
N ILE A 327 -15.34 5.71 -13.32
CA ILE A 327 -16.70 5.73 -13.89
C ILE A 327 -16.67 6.12 -15.38
N GLN A 328 -16.02 7.24 -15.70
CA GLN A 328 -15.98 7.77 -17.06
C GLN A 328 -15.33 6.79 -18.04
N VAL A 329 -14.23 6.15 -17.62
CA VAL A 329 -13.53 5.14 -18.41
C VAL A 329 -14.37 3.86 -18.54
N SER A 330 -15.05 3.42 -17.48
CA SER A 330 -15.97 2.28 -17.55
C SER A 330 -17.14 2.53 -18.51
N ILE A 331 -17.67 3.76 -18.60
CA ILE A 331 -18.70 4.12 -19.58
C ILE A 331 -18.15 4.15 -21.01
N LYS A 332 -17.01 4.80 -21.21
CA LYS A 332 -16.46 5.04 -22.57
C LYS A 332 -15.81 3.81 -23.18
N GLN A 333 -15.11 3.02 -22.38
CA GLN A 333 -14.26 1.92 -22.84
C GLN A 333 -14.72 0.56 -22.32
N GLY A 334 -15.71 0.50 -21.43
CA GLY A 334 -16.19 -0.77 -20.88
C GLY A 334 -15.24 -1.42 -19.87
N HIS A 335 -14.26 -0.68 -19.35
CA HIS A 335 -13.30 -1.20 -18.37
C HIS A 335 -14.01 -1.66 -17.09
N ALA A 336 -13.55 -2.79 -16.55
CA ALA A 336 -13.98 -3.28 -15.26
C ALA A 336 -13.57 -2.30 -14.15
N MET A 337 -14.51 -2.00 -13.25
CA MET A 337 -14.24 -1.15 -12.09
C MET A 337 -13.49 -1.94 -11.00
N PRO A 338 -12.56 -1.29 -10.28
CA PRO A 338 -11.84 -1.96 -9.20
C PRO A 338 -12.83 -2.29 -8.07
N GLY A 339 -12.63 -3.46 -7.46
CA GLY A 339 -13.47 -4.03 -6.42
C GLY A 339 -14.72 -4.74 -6.92
N THR A 340 -14.89 -4.91 -8.23
CA THR A 340 -15.98 -5.70 -8.84
C THR A 340 -15.48 -6.92 -9.62
N ILE A 341 -14.17 -7.20 -9.61
CA ILE A 341 -13.54 -8.21 -10.48
C ILE A 341 -13.47 -9.59 -9.82
N LEU A 342 -13.14 -9.68 -8.53
CA LEU A 342 -13.01 -10.97 -7.85
C LEU A 342 -14.32 -11.38 -7.16
N ASP A 343 -14.64 -12.66 -7.23
CA ASP A 343 -15.75 -13.23 -6.47
C ASP A 343 -15.49 -13.10 -4.95
N LEU A 344 -16.50 -12.70 -4.18
CA LEU A 344 -16.31 -12.37 -2.76
C LEU A 344 -16.01 -13.60 -1.89
N GLN A 345 -16.48 -14.77 -2.30
CA GLN A 345 -16.31 -16.00 -1.51
C GLN A 345 -14.94 -16.62 -1.77
N SER A 346 -14.60 -16.87 -3.04
CA SER A 346 -13.34 -17.49 -3.44
C SER A 346 -12.16 -16.49 -3.39
N GLY A 347 -12.41 -15.22 -3.66
CA GLY A 347 -11.35 -14.23 -3.90
C GLY A 347 -10.62 -14.45 -5.22
N MET A 348 -11.24 -15.16 -6.17
CA MET A 348 -10.68 -15.54 -7.47
C MET A 348 -11.59 -15.03 -8.60
N PRO A 349 -11.07 -14.89 -9.84
CA PRO A 349 -11.92 -14.64 -11.01
C PRO A 349 -12.88 -15.83 -11.21
N LYS A 350 -14.15 -15.51 -11.46
CA LYS A 350 -15.21 -16.48 -11.72
C LYS A 350 -16.15 -15.94 -12.78
N HIS A 351 -16.40 -16.72 -13.82
CA HIS A 351 -17.29 -16.38 -14.92
C HIS A 351 -18.69 -16.07 -14.39
N LEU A 352 -19.23 -14.95 -14.85
CA LEU A 352 -20.54 -14.48 -14.45
C LEU A 352 -21.57 -14.98 -15.47
N SER A 353 -22.32 -16.02 -15.12
CA SER A 353 -23.41 -16.48 -15.96
C SER A 353 -24.53 -15.43 -16.00
N SER A 354 -24.79 -14.89 -17.18
CA SER A 354 -26.06 -14.20 -17.45
C SER A 354 -27.16 -15.27 -17.47
N ALA A 355 -28.12 -15.21 -16.56
CA ALA A 355 -29.17 -16.22 -16.49
C ALA A 355 -29.95 -16.27 -17.83
N SER A 356 -29.81 -17.36 -18.59
CA SER A 356 -30.63 -17.81 -19.73
C SER A 356 -31.07 -16.75 -20.77
N SER A 357 -30.52 -16.89 -21.98
CA SER A 357 -30.83 -16.16 -23.23
C SER A 357 -32.28 -16.28 -23.75
N SER A 358 -33.23 -16.79 -22.95
CA SER A 358 -34.64 -16.96 -23.34
C SER A 358 -35.58 -15.87 -22.82
N SER A 359 -35.09 -14.90 -22.03
CA SER A 359 -35.89 -13.75 -21.60
C SER A 359 -35.11 -12.45 -21.83
N THR A 360 -35.76 -11.44 -22.40
CA THR A 360 -35.24 -10.08 -22.60
C THR A 360 -35.01 -9.31 -21.28
N SER A 361 -34.93 -10.01 -20.14
CA SER A 361 -34.87 -9.46 -18.79
C SER A 361 -33.98 -10.26 -17.84
N SER A 362 -32.87 -10.83 -18.32
CA SER A 362 -31.92 -11.51 -17.44
C SER A 362 -31.34 -10.52 -16.40
N PRO A 363 -31.45 -10.80 -15.10
CA PRO A 363 -30.96 -9.89 -14.06
C PRO A 363 -29.43 -9.81 -14.11
N ILE A 364 -28.91 -8.59 -14.05
CA ILE A 364 -27.47 -8.30 -13.91
C ILE A 364 -26.92 -9.08 -12.70
N PRO A 365 -25.78 -9.77 -12.82
CA PRO A 365 -25.11 -10.40 -11.68
C PRO A 365 -24.84 -9.40 -10.56
N ASP A 366 -25.08 -9.79 -9.31
CA ASP A 366 -24.91 -8.91 -8.15
C ASP A 366 -23.49 -8.32 -8.03
N GLN A 367 -22.48 -9.03 -8.56
CA GLN A 367 -21.10 -8.56 -8.63
C GLN A 367 -20.91 -7.32 -9.51
N LEU A 368 -21.72 -7.16 -10.56
CA LEU A 368 -21.65 -6.01 -11.48
C LEU A 368 -22.56 -4.85 -11.06
N PHE A 369 -23.47 -5.07 -10.10
CA PHE A 369 -24.35 -4.02 -9.59
C PHE A 369 -23.61 -2.71 -9.24
N PRO A 370 -22.47 -2.72 -8.53
CA PRO A 370 -21.75 -1.49 -8.20
C PRO A 370 -21.29 -0.70 -9.42
N SER A 371 -20.79 -1.37 -10.46
CA SER A 371 -20.40 -0.73 -11.73
C SER A 371 -21.60 -0.11 -12.43
N HIS A 372 -22.75 -0.79 -12.45
CA HIS A 372 -23.98 -0.23 -13.02
C HIS A 372 -24.49 0.97 -12.22
N LEU A 373 -24.47 0.90 -10.89
CA LEU A 373 -24.81 2.01 -10.01
C LEU A 373 -23.92 3.21 -10.27
N ALA A 374 -22.61 3.00 -10.40
CA ALA A 374 -21.66 4.07 -10.63
C ALA A 374 -21.86 4.73 -12.01
N ARG A 375 -22.02 3.92 -13.07
CA ARG A 375 -22.22 4.39 -14.45
C ARG A 375 -23.52 5.16 -14.66
N ARG A 376 -24.63 4.68 -14.10
CA ARG A 376 -25.96 5.25 -14.35
C ARG A 376 -26.43 6.23 -13.28
N GLY A 377 -26.06 5.98 -12.03
CA GLY A 377 -26.57 6.73 -10.88
C GLY A 377 -25.62 7.79 -10.33
N LEU A 378 -24.30 7.59 -10.44
CA LEU A 378 -23.33 8.40 -9.69
C LEU A 378 -22.51 9.36 -10.55
N LEU A 379 -22.49 9.22 -11.88
CA LEU A 379 -21.69 10.11 -12.74
C LEU A 379 -21.98 11.60 -12.50
N SER A 380 -23.25 12.01 -12.58
CA SER A 380 -23.64 13.43 -12.43
C SER A 380 -23.45 13.95 -10.99
N PRO A 381 -23.91 13.24 -9.93
CA PRO A 381 -23.64 13.67 -8.56
C PRO A 381 -22.16 13.75 -8.19
N VAL A 382 -21.32 12.83 -8.69
CA VAL A 382 -19.88 12.87 -8.40
C VAL A 382 -19.21 14.02 -9.14
N LEU A 383 -19.65 14.30 -10.38
CA LEU A 383 -19.15 15.44 -11.15
C LEU A 383 -19.46 16.77 -10.46
N SER A 384 -20.67 16.92 -9.89
CA SER A 384 -21.06 18.16 -9.20
C SER A 384 -20.22 18.43 -7.95
N LEU A 385 -19.81 17.39 -7.21
CA LEU A 385 -18.89 17.51 -6.06
C LEU A 385 -17.52 18.09 -6.44
N LEU A 386 -17.08 17.91 -7.68
CA LEU A 386 -15.77 18.37 -8.18
C LEU A 386 -15.85 19.72 -8.91
N THR A 387 -16.95 20.45 -8.75
CA THR A 387 -17.08 21.82 -9.27
C THR A 387 -16.54 22.85 -8.28
N PRO A 388 -16.00 24.00 -8.76
CA PRO A 388 -15.59 25.07 -7.87
C PRO A 388 -16.82 25.59 -7.10
N LYS A 389 -16.64 25.93 -5.81
CA LYS A 389 -17.70 26.45 -4.93
C LYS A 389 -18.86 25.47 -4.63
N SER A 390 -18.68 24.17 -4.85
CA SER A 390 -19.61 23.17 -4.30
C SER A 390 -19.81 23.40 -2.79
N SER A 391 -21.06 23.38 -2.33
CA SER A 391 -21.40 23.51 -0.90
C SER A 391 -20.88 22.34 -0.07
N THR A 392 -20.69 21.19 -0.71
CA THR A 392 -20.24 19.96 -0.07
C THR A 392 -18.82 19.63 -0.53
N PRO A 393 -17.85 19.45 0.39
CA PRO A 393 -16.50 19.04 0.04
C PRO A 393 -16.46 17.68 -0.68
N ALA A 394 -15.69 17.60 -1.76
CA ALA A 394 -15.48 16.36 -2.50
C ALA A 394 -14.81 15.31 -1.61
N SER A 395 -15.52 14.22 -1.32
CA SER A 395 -15.02 13.09 -0.55
C SER A 395 -15.78 11.82 -0.88
N MET A 396 -15.19 10.65 -0.61
CA MET A 396 -15.91 9.37 -0.74
C MET A 396 -17.03 9.20 0.31
N THR A 397 -16.98 9.95 1.41
CA THR A 397 -18.10 10.07 2.36
C THR A 397 -19.29 10.73 1.69
N ALA A 398 -19.10 11.86 1.01
CA ALA A 398 -20.17 12.52 0.26
C ALA A 398 -20.74 11.62 -0.85
N VAL A 399 -19.89 10.84 -1.54
CA VAL A 399 -20.35 9.84 -2.52
C VAL A 399 -21.20 8.75 -1.86
N ARG A 400 -20.80 8.23 -0.70
CA ARG A 400 -21.60 7.24 0.06
C ARG A 400 -22.95 7.85 0.47
N ASP A 401 -22.95 9.08 0.94
CA ASP A 401 -24.17 9.75 1.39
C ASP A 401 -25.15 9.92 0.22
N VAL A 402 -24.67 10.27 -0.98
CA VAL A 402 -25.48 10.25 -2.22
C VAL A 402 -26.05 8.86 -2.52
N ILE A 403 -25.25 7.80 -2.39
CA ILE A 403 -25.73 6.41 -2.59
C ILE A 403 -26.86 6.08 -1.61
N GLU A 404 -26.66 6.43 -0.34
CA GLU A 404 -27.62 6.17 0.73
C GLU A 404 -28.91 6.97 0.53
N GLU A 405 -28.83 8.26 0.25
CA GLU A 405 -30.00 9.11 0.06
C GLU A 405 -30.80 8.75 -1.20
N THR A 406 -30.10 8.42 -2.29
CA THR A 406 -30.72 8.30 -3.62
C THR A 406 -31.14 6.87 -3.98
N PHE A 407 -30.44 5.84 -3.47
CA PHE A 407 -30.61 4.46 -3.94
C PHE A 407 -30.90 3.43 -2.85
N THR A 408 -30.27 3.52 -1.68
CA THR A 408 -30.34 2.42 -0.68
C THR A 408 -31.01 2.77 0.65
N GLY A 409 -31.26 4.05 0.91
CA GLY A 409 -31.81 4.55 2.16
C GLY A 409 -33.30 4.28 2.32
N LYS A 410 -33.81 4.49 3.54
CA LYS A 410 -35.22 4.24 3.89
C LYS A 410 -36.20 5.05 3.03
N PHE A 411 -35.80 6.24 2.60
CA PHE A 411 -36.62 7.19 1.84
C PHE A 411 -36.21 7.31 0.36
N ALA A 412 -35.28 6.48 -0.11
CA ALA A 412 -34.83 6.49 -1.51
C ALA A 412 -35.98 6.05 -2.44
N ASP A 413 -36.16 6.73 -3.58
CA ASP A 413 -37.17 6.34 -4.57
C ASP A 413 -36.78 4.99 -5.20
N PRO A 414 -37.57 3.92 -5.04
CA PRO A 414 -37.23 2.62 -5.60
C PRO A 414 -37.20 2.60 -7.14
N LYS A 415 -37.70 3.64 -7.83
CA LYS A 415 -37.53 3.83 -9.27
C LYS A 415 -36.07 4.01 -9.68
N ASN A 416 -35.28 4.71 -8.87
CA ASN A 416 -33.85 4.94 -9.16
C ASN A 416 -33.09 3.61 -9.19
N LEU A 417 -33.37 2.74 -8.22
CA LEU A 417 -32.75 1.41 -8.16
C LEU A 417 -33.22 0.51 -9.32
N ARG A 418 -34.49 0.62 -9.72
CA ARG A 418 -35.03 -0.11 -10.88
C ARG A 418 -34.30 0.26 -12.18
N GLU A 419 -34.07 1.55 -12.40
CA GLU A 419 -33.36 2.06 -13.58
C GLU A 419 -31.91 1.56 -13.63
N VAL A 420 -31.21 1.61 -12.51
CA VAL A 420 -29.84 1.07 -12.38
C VAL A 420 -29.81 -0.43 -12.70
N MET A 421 -30.78 -1.20 -12.20
CA MET A 421 -30.84 -2.66 -12.37
C MET A 421 -31.38 -3.12 -13.74
N SER A 422 -31.80 -2.21 -14.63
CA SER A 422 -32.38 -2.52 -15.96
C SER A 422 -33.58 -3.48 -15.95
N ARG A 423 -34.31 -3.60 -14.84
CA ARG A 423 -35.43 -4.57 -14.68
C ARG A 423 -36.75 -3.96 -15.18
N HIS A 424 -36.96 -3.92 -16.49
CA HIS A 424 -38.09 -3.23 -17.14
C HIS A 424 -39.45 -3.97 -17.16
N GLY A 425 -39.60 -5.11 -16.45
CA GLY A 425 -40.84 -5.92 -16.48
C GLY A 425 -41.61 -6.06 -15.16
N HIS A 426 -41.03 -5.67 -14.02
CA HIS A 426 -41.63 -5.91 -12.70
C HIS A 426 -42.58 -4.77 -12.30
N LYS A 427 -43.86 -5.10 -12.09
CA LYS A 427 -44.94 -4.11 -11.90
C LYS A 427 -45.00 -3.52 -10.48
N LYS A 428 -44.45 -4.19 -9.45
CA LYS A 428 -44.52 -3.73 -8.05
C LYS A 428 -43.24 -3.06 -7.58
N VAL A 429 -43.34 -1.80 -7.19
CA VAL A 429 -42.24 -0.97 -6.65
C VAL A 429 -41.60 -1.58 -5.39
N THR A 430 -42.36 -2.36 -4.61
CA THR A 430 -41.90 -3.04 -3.39
C THR A 430 -41.00 -4.26 -3.64
N GLU A 431 -40.89 -4.74 -4.88
CA GLU A 431 -40.04 -5.89 -5.25
C GLU A 431 -38.58 -5.50 -5.52
N PHE A 432 -38.27 -4.19 -5.53
CA PHE A 432 -36.94 -3.67 -5.84
C PHE A 432 -36.17 -3.34 -4.58
N ARG A 433 -35.40 -4.31 -4.09
CA ARG A 433 -34.43 -4.11 -3.00
C ARG A 433 -33.07 -4.62 -3.43
N LEU A 434 -32.03 -3.88 -3.07
CA LEU A 434 -30.66 -4.33 -3.26
C LEU A 434 -30.40 -5.58 -2.41
N SER A 435 -29.94 -6.64 -3.04
CA SER A 435 -29.61 -7.91 -2.38
C SER A 435 -28.48 -7.72 -1.35
N LEU A 436 -28.37 -8.66 -0.41
CA LEU A 436 -27.26 -8.64 0.56
C LEU A 436 -25.90 -8.70 -0.16
N GLU A 437 -25.83 -9.48 -1.23
CA GLU A 437 -24.62 -9.64 -2.02
C GLU A 437 -24.29 -8.36 -2.79
N GLY A 438 -25.25 -7.75 -3.48
CA GLY A 438 -25.06 -6.45 -4.14
C GLY A 438 -24.59 -5.35 -3.17
N ARG A 439 -25.06 -5.36 -1.91
CA ARG A 439 -24.54 -4.46 -0.85
C ARG A 439 -23.09 -4.77 -0.48
N ARG A 440 -22.71 -6.05 -0.37
CA ARG A 440 -21.33 -6.45 -0.07
C ARG A 440 -20.39 -6.05 -1.20
N GLN A 441 -20.79 -6.30 -2.44
CA GLN A 441 -20.08 -5.91 -3.66
C GLN A 441 -19.92 -4.39 -3.75
N THR A 442 -20.96 -3.62 -3.41
CA THR A 442 -20.87 -2.14 -3.38
C THR A 442 -19.85 -1.66 -2.35
N ARG A 443 -19.84 -2.23 -1.13
CA ARG A 443 -18.81 -1.90 -0.12
C ARG A 443 -17.41 -2.28 -0.58
N LYS A 444 -17.26 -3.41 -1.29
CA LYS A 444 -15.98 -3.87 -1.84
C LYS A 444 -15.44 -2.93 -2.92
N MET A 445 -16.29 -2.48 -3.84
CA MET A 445 -15.92 -1.45 -4.81
C MET A 445 -15.51 -0.15 -4.09
N MET A 446 -16.33 0.33 -3.16
CA MET A 446 -16.06 1.58 -2.43
C MET A 446 -14.76 1.53 -1.61
N SER A 447 -14.37 0.36 -1.09
CA SER A 447 -13.12 0.22 -0.32
C SER A 447 -11.87 0.55 -1.15
N ARG A 448 -11.95 0.48 -2.49
CA ARG A 448 -10.85 0.83 -3.40
C ARG A 448 -10.56 2.33 -3.48
N TYR A 449 -11.47 3.17 -2.97
CA TYR A 449 -11.41 4.62 -3.08
C TYR A 449 -11.36 5.34 -1.72
N TRP A 450 -11.71 4.66 -0.61
CA TRP A 450 -11.94 5.32 0.69
C TRP A 450 -10.73 6.11 1.21
N GLU A 451 -9.55 5.50 1.15
CA GLU A 451 -8.29 6.10 1.60
C GLU A 451 -7.26 6.24 0.48
N ASN A 452 -7.68 5.98 -0.76
CA ASN A 452 -6.76 5.69 -1.84
C ASN A 452 -7.03 6.53 -3.09
N ALA A 453 -6.05 7.36 -3.46
CA ALA A 453 -6.03 8.13 -4.71
C ALA A 453 -5.11 7.50 -5.77
N SER A 454 -4.40 6.41 -5.43
CA SER A 454 -3.52 5.69 -6.34
C SER A 454 -4.30 5.02 -7.46
N LEU A 455 -3.65 4.75 -8.59
CA LEU A 455 -4.19 3.95 -9.69
C LEU A 455 -4.52 2.48 -9.31
N LEU A 456 -3.96 2.00 -8.19
CA LEU A 456 -4.07 0.63 -7.69
C LEU A 456 -5.19 0.48 -6.66
N GLY A 457 -5.48 -0.75 -6.24
CA GLY A 457 -6.63 -1.09 -5.40
C GLY A 457 -6.46 -0.89 -3.88
N ILE A 458 -5.35 -0.32 -3.43
CA ILE A 458 -5.03 -0.08 -2.00
C ILE A 458 -4.12 1.15 -1.79
N ASP A 459 -4.21 1.77 -0.62
CA ASP A 459 -3.24 2.77 -0.18
C ASP A 459 -1.86 2.13 0.12
N LEU A 460 -0.95 2.24 -0.84
CA LEU A 460 0.39 1.69 -0.73
C LEU A 460 1.29 2.45 0.24
N VAL A 461 1.03 3.75 0.50
CA VAL A 461 1.80 4.50 1.52
C VAL A 461 1.56 3.86 2.88
N GLY A 462 0.29 3.63 3.25
CA GLY A 462 -0.07 2.93 4.46
C GLY A 462 0.47 1.49 4.52
N CYS A 463 0.47 0.75 3.41
CA CYS A 463 1.05 -0.60 3.35
C CYS A 463 2.55 -0.60 3.67
N VAL A 464 3.32 0.29 3.05
CA VAL A 464 4.78 0.38 3.26
C VAL A 464 5.10 0.85 4.67
N MET A 465 4.33 1.78 5.23
CA MET A 465 4.48 2.19 6.64
C MET A 465 4.29 1.02 7.61
N ARG A 466 3.27 0.17 7.40
CA ARG A 466 3.07 -1.04 8.21
C ARG A 466 4.19 -2.06 8.04
N GLN A 467 4.65 -2.28 6.80
CA GLN A 467 5.79 -3.14 6.52
C GLN A 467 7.05 -2.64 7.25
N GLY A 468 7.32 -1.33 7.22
CA GLY A 468 8.48 -0.74 7.90
C GLY A 468 8.46 -0.94 9.42
N VAL A 469 7.29 -0.91 10.06
CA VAL A 469 7.14 -1.23 11.49
C VAL A 469 7.45 -2.70 11.78
N PHE A 470 6.98 -3.60 10.90
CA PHE A 470 7.28 -5.03 11.02
C PHE A 470 8.78 -5.29 10.88
N THR A 471 9.40 -4.76 9.82
CA THR A 471 10.83 -4.93 9.54
C THR A 471 11.69 -4.40 10.69
N GLU A 472 11.37 -3.23 11.24
CA GLU A 472 12.09 -2.66 12.37
C GLU A 472 12.03 -3.56 13.61
N LYS A 473 10.84 -4.12 13.92
CA LYS A 473 10.69 -5.09 15.01
C LYS A 473 11.50 -6.36 14.75
N MET A 474 11.49 -6.85 13.52
CA MET A 474 12.25 -8.05 13.14
C MET A 474 13.76 -7.84 13.33
N CYS A 475 14.30 -6.68 12.94
CA CYS A 475 15.70 -6.35 13.19
C CYS A 475 16.03 -6.23 14.69
N LYS A 476 15.11 -5.67 15.51
CA LYS A 476 15.28 -5.54 16.97
C LYS A 476 15.25 -6.87 17.72
N VAL A 477 14.45 -7.84 17.26
CA VAL A 477 14.35 -9.18 17.86
C VAL A 477 15.60 -10.05 17.59
N SER A 478 16.62 -9.49 16.92
CA SER A 478 17.88 -10.17 16.61
C SER A 478 17.72 -11.39 15.70
N PHE A 479 17.00 -11.23 14.58
CA PHE A 479 17.18 -12.09 13.40
C PHE A 479 18.46 -11.72 12.62
N SER A 480 19.46 -11.16 13.30
CA SER A 480 20.75 -10.80 12.68
C SER A 480 21.42 -12.09 12.19
N PRO A 481 22.15 -12.08 11.06
CA PRO A 481 22.94 -13.25 10.65
C PRO A 481 23.92 -13.75 11.73
N ARG A 482 24.23 -12.94 12.76
CA ARG A 482 24.95 -13.39 13.97
C ARG A 482 24.21 -14.46 14.79
N ASN A 483 22.88 -14.55 14.70
CA ASN A 483 22.06 -15.53 15.42
C ASN A 483 21.59 -16.71 14.56
N LEU A 484 21.84 -16.68 13.24
CA LEU A 484 21.65 -17.84 12.37
C LEU A 484 22.70 -18.94 12.64
N SER A 485 23.67 -18.71 13.53
CA SER A 485 24.67 -19.67 13.98
C SER A 485 24.24 -20.54 15.18
N MET A 486 22.94 -20.66 15.46
CA MET A 486 22.43 -21.59 16.48
C MET A 486 21.93 -22.88 15.81
N PRO A 487 22.61 -24.02 15.96
CA PRO A 487 22.13 -25.31 15.45
C PRO A 487 20.84 -25.82 16.13
N ASN A 488 20.38 -25.18 17.21
CA ASN A 488 19.35 -25.74 18.10
C ASN A 488 18.01 -24.97 18.11
N LEU A 489 17.77 -24.05 17.16
CA LEU A 489 16.49 -23.32 17.10
C LEU A 489 15.36 -24.08 16.36
N TRP A 490 15.62 -25.30 15.89
CA TRP A 490 14.66 -26.16 15.18
C TRP A 490 14.48 -27.56 15.79
N THR A 491 14.89 -27.75 17.05
CA THR A 491 14.55 -28.95 17.82
C THR A 491 13.80 -28.56 19.07
N GLU A 492 12.49 -28.35 18.91
CA GLU A 492 11.42 -28.81 19.80
C GLU A 492 10.07 -28.76 19.07
#